data_AF-A0A7V6G441-F1
#
_entry.id   AF-A0A7V6G441-F1
#
_cell.length_a   1.000
_cell.length_b   1.000
_cell.length_c   1.000
_cell.angle_alpha   90.00
_cell.angle_beta   90.00
_cell.angle_gamma   90.00
#
_symmetry.space_group_name_H-M   'P 1'
#
loop_
_entity.id
_entity.type
_entity.pdbx_description
1 polymer ?
#
loop_
_entity_poly.entity_id
_entity_poly.type
_entity_poly.pdbx_seq_one_letter_code
_entity_poly.pdbx_strand_id
1 'polypeptide(L)' 'MRKLFSFLAFLLISSFLLLSCKKTCTCKQWNNDVAGANYTVDLESDGSKCSDYTRLDTINDMISGIECRDE' A
#
# COMPACT_ATOMS: atom_id res chain seq x y z
N MET A 1 19.74 -38.45 -8.77
CA MET A 1 18.65 -37.46 -9.02
C MET A 1 17.91 -36.97 -7.76
N ARG A 2 17.86 -37.71 -6.63
CA ARG A 2 17.18 -37.28 -5.39
C ARG A 2 17.65 -35.94 -4.78
N LYS A 3 18.90 -35.53 -4.99
CA LYS A 3 19.47 -34.29 -4.42
C LYS A 3 19.03 -33.01 -5.15
N LEU A 4 18.58 -33.10 -6.41
CA LEU A 4 18.12 -31.95 -7.21
C LEU A 4 16.73 -31.47 -6.79
N PHE A 5 15.84 -32.39 -6.37
CA PHE A 5 14.51 -32.04 -5.88
C PHE A 5 14.54 -31.18 -4.61
N SER A 6 15.50 -31.41 -3.72
CA SER A 6 15.62 -30.64 -2.48
C SER A 6 16.07 -29.19 -2.72
N PHE A 7 16.91 -28.94 -3.73
CA PHE A 7 17.35 -27.60 -4.10
C PHE A 7 16.22 -26.77 -4.72
N LEU A 8 15.39 -27.40 -5.55
CA LEU A 8 14.25 -26.75 -6.20
C LEU A 8 13.18 -26.32 -5.19
N ALA A 9 12.91 -27.16 -4.18
CA ALA A 9 11.99 -26.84 -3.10
C ALA A 9 12.48 -25.65 -2.25
N PHE A 10 13.78 -25.56 -2.00
CA PHE A 10 14.36 -24.46 -1.21
C PHE A 10 14.26 -23.11 -1.95
N LEU A 11 14.43 -23.10 -3.27
CA LEU A 11 14.26 -21.91 -4.13
C LEU A 11 12.81 -21.42 -4.22
N LEU A 12 11.84 -22.35 -4.18
CA LEU A 12 10.42 -22.00 -4.14
C LEU A 12 10.02 -21.40 -2.78
N ILE A 13 10.52 -21.94 -1.67
CA ILE A 13 10.23 -21.44 -0.33
C ILE A 13 10.82 -20.04 -0.10
N SER A 14 12.03 -19.78 -0.61
CA SER A 14 12.66 -18.46 -0.48
C SER A 14 11.96 -17.38 -1.32
N SER A 15 11.34 -17.74 -2.44
CA SER A 15 10.54 -16.80 -3.24
C SER A 15 9.23 -16.42 -2.54
N PHE A 16 8.58 -17.33 -1.82
CA PHE A 16 7.38 -17.01 -1.02
C PHE A 16 7.65 -16.04 0.15
N LEU A 17 8.86 -16.04 0.72
CA LEU A 17 9.20 -15.17 1.86
C LEU A 17 9.45 -13.71 1.46
N LEU A 18 9.82 -13.44 0.21
CA LEU A 18 10.08 -12.08 -0.31
C LEU A 18 8.80 -11.34 -0.74
N LEU A 19 7.66 -12.03 -0.82
CA LEU A 19 6.35 -11.44 -1.17
C LEU A 19 5.67 -10.73 0.00
N SER A 20 6.20 -10.79 1.22
CA SER A 20 5.52 -10.25 2.42
C SER A 20 6.00 -8.86 2.85
N CYS A 21 6.62 -8.10 1.95
CA CYS A 21 6.87 -6.67 2.20
C CYS A 21 5.53 -5.92 2.08
N LYS A 22 4.72 -5.95 3.15
CA LYS A 22 3.52 -5.13 3.26
C LYS A 22 3.95 -3.67 3.26
N LYS A 23 3.60 -2.94 2.19
CA LYS A 23 3.81 -1.51 2.14
C LYS A 23 2.71 -0.82 2.94
N THR A 24 3.08 0.19 3.71
CA THR A 24 2.14 1.06 4.43
C THR A 24 2.04 2.40 3.72
N CYS A 25 0.87 3.02 3.81
CA CYS A 25 0.64 4.40 3.37
C CYS A 25 0.23 5.25 4.56
N THR A 26 0.65 6.51 4.57
CA THR A 26 0.09 7.53 5.46
C THR A 26 -1.00 8.29 4.72
N CYS A 27 -2.20 8.29 5.28
CA CYS A 27 -3.37 8.97 4.75
C CYS A 27 -3.87 10.07 5.70
N LYS A 28 -4.59 11.04 5.15
CA LYS A 28 -5.34 12.04 5.92
C LYS A 28 -6.65 12.39 5.22
N GLN A 29 -7.65 12.72 6.02
CA GLN A 29 -8.95 13.20 5.55
C GLN A 29 -8.90 14.72 5.38
N TRP A 30 -9.38 15.23 4.26
CA TRP A 30 -9.67 16.64 4.02
C TRP A 30 -11.19 16.88 4.08
N ASN A 31 -11.59 17.97 4.73
CA ASN A 31 -12.96 18.45 4.73
C ASN A 31 -12.95 19.98 4.59
N ASN A 32 -13.29 20.48 3.40
CA ASN A 32 -13.27 21.91 3.07
C ASN A 32 -11.94 22.59 3.47
N ASP A 33 -10.82 22.11 2.90
CA ASP A 33 -9.45 22.57 3.17
C ASP A 33 -8.92 22.34 4.60
N VAL A 34 -9.72 21.73 5.47
CA VAL A 34 -9.26 21.32 6.81
C VAL A 34 -8.73 19.89 6.75
N ALA A 35 -7.43 19.73 7.02
CA ALA A 35 -6.79 18.42 7.16
C ALA A 35 -7.04 17.83 8.56
N GLY A 36 -7.54 16.60 8.59
CA GLY A 36 -7.63 15.77 9.79
C GLY A 36 -6.29 15.15 10.19
N ALA A 37 -6.32 14.31 11.23
CA ALA A 37 -5.14 13.58 11.68
C ALA A 37 -4.68 12.55 10.65
N ASN A 38 -3.37 12.31 10.61
CA ASN A 38 -2.79 11.25 9.81
C ASN A 38 -3.16 9.87 10.38
N TYR A 39 -3.39 8.90 9.51
CA TYR A 39 -3.61 7.49 9.84
C TYR A 39 -2.91 6.59 8.83
N THR A 40 -2.51 5.40 9.25
CA THR A 40 -1.80 4.43 8.41
C THR A 40 -2.78 3.42 7.81
N VAL A 41 -2.58 3.07 6.55
CA VAL A 41 -3.28 1.96 5.88
C VAL A 41 -2.28 0.98 5.31
N ASP A 42 -2.57 -0.31 5.43
CA ASP A 42 -1.79 -1.37 4.81
C ASP A 42 -2.20 -1.50 3.33
N LEU A 43 -1.23 -1.53 2.42
CA LEU A 43 -1.47 -1.85 1.02
C LEU A 43 -1.69 -3.35 0.83
N GLU A 44 -2.60 -3.66 -0.08
CA GLU A 44 -2.78 -5.03 -0.55
C GLU A 44 -1.53 -5.49 -1.32
N SER A 45 -1.22 -6.78 -1.26
CA SER A 45 -0.05 -7.35 -1.94
C SER A 45 -0.29 -7.60 -3.44
N ASP A 46 -1.22 -6.86 -4.04
CA ASP A 46 -1.67 -6.95 -5.43
C ASP A 46 -0.95 -5.98 -6.38
N GLY A 47 -0.03 -5.17 -5.83
CA GLY A 47 0.67 -4.12 -6.58
C GLY A 47 0.00 -2.74 -6.50
N SER A 48 -1.02 -2.59 -5.66
CA SER A 48 -1.64 -1.31 -5.32
C SER A 48 -0.62 -0.28 -4.81
N LYS A 49 -0.89 0.99 -5.13
CA LYS A 49 -0.09 2.14 -4.73
C LYS A 49 -0.89 3.04 -3.80
N CYS A 50 -0.22 3.81 -2.94
CA CYS A 50 -0.90 4.78 -2.06
C CYS A 50 -1.75 5.81 -2.83
N SER A 51 -1.32 6.15 -4.06
CA SER A 51 -2.09 7.03 -4.96
C SER A 51 -3.49 6.49 -5.29
N ASP A 52 -3.66 5.17 -5.32
CA ASP A 52 -4.92 4.54 -5.72
C ASP A 52 -6.00 4.67 -4.63
N TYR A 53 -5.57 4.94 -3.39
CA TYR A 53 -6.41 5.22 -2.23
C TYR A 53 -6.69 6.73 -2.06
N THR A 54 -6.03 7.58 -2.85
CA THR A 54 -6.28 9.03 -2.86
C THR A 54 -7.56 9.33 -3.64
N ARG A 55 -8.51 9.99 -2.98
CA ARG A 55 -9.77 10.45 -3.57
C ARG A 55 -10.02 11.87 -3.11
N LEU A 56 -9.55 12.83 -3.89
CA LEU A 56 -9.78 14.25 -3.64
C LEU A 56 -10.80 14.77 -4.64
N ASP A 57 -11.74 15.54 -4.11
CA ASP A 57 -12.71 16.30 -4.86
C ASP A 57 -12.53 17.79 -4.56
N THR A 58 -12.86 18.63 -5.53
CA THR A 58 -12.80 20.08 -5.40
C THR A 58 -14.20 20.65 -5.57
N ILE A 59 -14.79 21.13 -4.48
CA ILE A 59 -16.15 21.69 -4.47
C ILE A 59 -16.03 23.15 -4.02
N ASN A 60 -16.45 24.08 -4.88
CA ASN A 60 -16.33 25.52 -4.64
C ASN A 60 -14.90 25.96 -4.28
N ASP A 61 -13.90 25.50 -5.05
CA ASP A 61 -12.47 25.75 -4.85
C ASP A 61 -11.87 25.19 -3.53
N MET A 62 -12.63 24.39 -2.78
CA MET A 62 -12.16 23.75 -1.54
C MET A 62 -11.89 22.25 -1.75
N ILE A 63 -10.81 21.75 -1.16
CA ILE A 63 -10.41 20.35 -1.22
C ILE A 63 -11.16 19.53 -0.16
N SER A 64 -11.74 18.41 -0.58
CA SER A 64 -12.36 17.42 0.31
C SER A 64 -12.01 16.00 -0.13
N GLY A 65 -11.99 15.06 0.81
CA GLY A 65 -11.76 13.63 0.53
C GLY A 65 -10.54 13.07 1.24
N ILE A 66 -9.91 12.04 0.67
CA ILE A 66 -8.80 11.31 1.29
C ILE A 66 -7.54 11.53 0.45
N GLU A 67 -6.45 11.91 1.12
CA GLU A 67 -5.13 11.99 0.51
C GLU A 67 -4.21 10.95 1.16
N CYS A 68 -3.57 10.10 0.35
CA CYS A 68 -2.65 9.05 0.81
C CYS A 68 -1.29 9.18 0.11
N ARG A 69 -0.21 8.94 0.87
CA ARG A 69 1.18 8.99 0.39
C ARG A 69 1.97 7.82 0.94
N ASP A 70 3.02 7.40 0.23
CA ASP A 70 3.99 6.43 0.74
C ASP A 70 4.64 7.00 2.02
N GLU A 71 4.90 6.13 3.01
CA GLU A 71 5.60 6.48 4.26
C GLU A 71 7.09 6.79 4.03
#